data_AF-A0AAD5RC42-F1
#
_entry.id   AF-A0AAD5RC42-F1
#
_cell.length_a   1.000
_cell.length_b   1.000
_cell.length_c   1.000
_cell.angle_alpha   90.00
_cell.angle_beta   90.00
_cell.angle_gamma   90.00
#
_symmetry.space_group_name_H-M   'P 1'
#
loop_
_entity.id
_entity.type
_entity.pdbx_description
1 polymer ?
#
loop_
_entity_poly.entity_id
_entity_poly.type
_entity_poly.pdbx_seq_one_letter_code
_entity_poly.pdbx_strand_id
1 'polypeptide(L)'
;MANHGPSYGLSRELEKKNQARFSLDEAIEVLLWVENVTQLPYSCDPTTCQNAADVADLLKDGVHLCKLINRLLNNGSRAPFNPKPKMPFQKMENISNFLEACKAYGVAEISCFQTVDLL
;
A
#
# COMPACT_ATOMS: atom_id res chain seq x y z
N MET A 1 9.92 -18.04 -19.44
CA MET A 1 11.13 -17.58 -18.73
C MET A 1 11.36 -16.14 -19.12
N ALA A 2 10.81 -15.19 -18.36
CA ALA A 2 10.89 -13.76 -18.68
C ALA A 2 12.12 -13.17 -18.01
N ASN A 3 13.09 -12.76 -18.82
CA ASN A 3 14.32 -12.12 -18.38
C ASN A 3 14.01 -10.71 -17.86
N HIS A 4 14.15 -10.49 -16.55
CA HIS A 4 14.36 -9.15 -16.01
C HIS A 4 15.83 -8.80 -16.20
N GLY A 5 16.12 -8.00 -17.23
CA GLY A 5 17.43 -7.36 -17.38
C GLY A 5 17.64 -6.29 -16.31
N PRO A 6 18.89 -5.95 -15.96
CA PRO A 6 19.21 -4.97 -14.93
C PRO A 6 18.66 -3.59 -15.32
N SER A 7 17.79 -3.02 -14.48
CA SER A 7 17.16 -1.71 -14.67
C SER A 7 18.22 -0.60 -14.71
N TYR A 8 18.42 0.01 -15.88
CA TYR A 8 19.45 1.02 -16.13
C TYR A 8 18.99 2.44 -15.71
N GLY A 9 19.91 3.21 -15.12
CA GLY A 9 19.93 4.68 -15.01
C GLY A 9 18.68 5.38 -14.45
N LEU A 10 17.68 5.61 -15.31
CA LEU A 10 16.52 6.46 -15.05
C LEU A 10 15.64 5.93 -13.91
N SER A 11 15.43 4.60 -13.84
CA SER A 11 14.67 3.96 -12.75
C SER A 11 15.36 4.13 -11.40
N ARG A 12 16.69 3.95 -11.37
CA ARG A 12 17.51 4.04 -10.16
C ARG A 12 17.61 5.47 -9.62
N GLU A 13 17.63 6.46 -10.51
CA GLU A 13 17.59 7.88 -10.13
C GLU A 13 16.21 8.30 -9.61
N LEU A 14 15.14 7.75 -10.20
CA LEU A 14 13.77 7.99 -9.75
C LEU A 14 13.52 7.36 -8.37
N GLU A 15 13.95 6.11 -8.18
CA GLU A 15 13.91 5.41 -6.89
C GLU A 15 14.71 6.17 -5.82
N LYS A 16 15.91 6.67 -6.14
CA LYS A 16 16.70 7.50 -5.20
C LYS A 16 16.03 8.82 -4.85
N LYS A 17 15.37 9.49 -5.81
CA LYS A 17 14.62 10.73 -5.54
C LYS A 17 13.37 10.46 -4.71
N ASN A 18 12.73 9.31 -4.90
CA ASN A 18 11.59 8.87 -4.08
C ASN A 18 12.05 8.55 -2.66
N GLN A 19 13.16 7.83 -2.50
CA GLN A 19 13.82 7.59 -1.20
C GLN A 19 14.23 8.88 -0.49
N ALA A 20 14.69 9.90 -1.24
CA ALA A 20 15.03 11.20 -0.67
C ALA A 20 13.82 12.00 -0.16
N ARG A 21 12.61 11.62 -0.56
CA ARG A 21 11.34 12.20 -0.08
C ARG A 21 10.62 11.32 0.94
N PHE A 22 11.05 10.08 1.09
CA PHE A 22 10.44 9.14 2.02
C PHE A 22 10.84 9.50 3.46
N SER A 23 9.86 9.92 4.25
CA SER A 23 10.01 10.08 5.69
C SER A 23 9.56 8.81 6.39
N LEU A 24 10.49 8.15 7.07
CA LEU A 24 10.18 6.93 7.83
C LEU A 24 9.24 7.24 9.01
N ASP A 25 9.41 8.39 9.65
CA ASP A 25 8.60 8.84 10.78
C ASP A 25 7.13 8.99 10.37
N GLU A 26 6.87 9.71 9.27
CA GLU A 26 5.52 9.87 8.72
C GLU A 26 4.92 8.51 8.31
N ALA A 27 5.74 7.60 7.76
CA ALA A 27 5.27 6.28 7.37
C ALA A 27 4.84 5.44 8.59
N ILE A 28 5.59 5.50 9.70
CA ILE A 28 5.24 4.82 10.95
C ILE A 28 3.95 5.42 11.54
N GLU A 29 3.82 6.76 11.56
CA GLU A 29 2.59 7.43 12.00
C GLU A 29 1.37 6.99 11.19
N VAL A 30 1.52 6.90 9.86
CA VAL A 30 0.46 6.40 8.97
C VAL A 30 0.09 4.96 9.28
N LEU A 31 1.06 4.06 9.47
CA LEU A 31 0.78 2.66 9.83
C LEU A 31 0.01 2.57 11.16
N LEU A 32 0.46 3.28 12.20
CA LEU A 32 -0.21 3.31 13.49
C LEU A 32 -1.64 3.86 13.38
N TRP A 33 -1.85 4.90 12.57
CA TRP A 33 -3.18 5.41 12.29
C TRP A 33 -4.06 4.38 11.58
N VAL A 34 -3.54 3.67 10.57
CA VAL A 34 -4.27 2.62 9.86
C VAL A 34 -4.65 1.47 10.79
N GLU A 35 -3.74 1.01 11.65
CA GLU A 35 -4.03 0.01 12.67
C GLU A 35 -5.14 0.50 13.62
N ASN A 36 -5.07 1.76 14.05
CA ASN A 36 -6.08 2.33 14.94
C ASN A 36 -7.46 2.43 14.26
N VAL A 37 -7.54 2.87 13.01
CA VAL A 37 -8.82 2.98 12.30
C VAL A 37 -9.40 1.60 11.99
N THR A 38 -8.56 0.67 11.56
CA THR A 38 -9.00 -0.68 11.16
C THR A 38 -9.23 -1.60 12.36
N GLN A 39 -8.62 -1.31 13.52
CA GLN A 39 -8.55 -2.17 14.70
C GLN A 39 -7.99 -3.56 14.34
N LEU A 40 -7.02 -3.61 13.44
CA LEU A 40 -6.39 -4.83 12.96
C LEU A 40 -4.88 -4.73 13.18
N PRO A 41 -4.29 -5.61 14.01
CA PRO A 41 -2.85 -5.59 14.22
C PRO A 41 -2.11 -6.05 12.97
N TYR A 42 -0.97 -5.43 12.72
CA TYR A 42 -0.03 -5.88 11.70
C TYR A 42 0.67 -7.20 12.07
N SER A 43 1.31 -7.83 11.08
CA SER A 43 2.11 -9.03 11.27
C SER A 43 3.37 -8.79 12.11
N CYS A 44 3.88 -7.57 12.11
CA CYS A 44 4.98 -7.10 12.96
C CYS A 44 4.69 -5.68 13.43
N ASP A 45 5.41 -5.25 14.47
CA ASP A 45 5.23 -3.92 15.05
C ASP A 45 5.72 -2.81 14.09
N PRO A 46 4.87 -1.82 13.73
CA PRO A 46 5.23 -0.76 12.78
C PRO A 46 6.45 0.08 13.19
N THR A 47 6.74 0.21 14.49
CA THR A 47 7.89 0.99 14.98
C THR A 47 9.23 0.31 14.68
N THR A 48 9.20 -0.96 14.29
CA THR A 48 10.40 -1.71 13.91
C THR A 48 10.80 -1.52 12.45
N CYS A 49 9.98 -0.87 11.63
CA CYS A 49 10.30 -0.56 10.24
C CYS A 49 11.53 0.35 10.17
N GLN A 50 12.51 0.00 9.34
CA GLN A 50 13.75 0.76 9.17
C GLN A 50 13.82 1.48 7.82
N ASN A 51 13.02 1.03 6.86
CA ASN A 51 13.05 1.56 5.50
C ASN A 51 11.67 1.39 4.81
N ALA A 52 11.55 1.96 3.60
CA ALA A 52 10.33 1.92 2.81
C ALA A 52 9.90 0.49 2.43
N ALA A 53 10.84 -0.45 2.27
CA ALA A 53 10.51 -1.83 1.93
C ALA A 53 9.81 -2.55 3.10
N ASP A 54 10.18 -2.25 4.35
CA ASP A 54 9.49 -2.81 5.52
C ASP A 54 8.03 -2.31 5.59
N VAL A 55 7.81 -1.03 5.30
CA VAL A 55 6.46 -0.43 5.24
C VAL A 55 5.65 -1.05 4.11
N ALA A 56 6.26 -1.22 2.93
CA ALA A 56 5.62 -1.90 1.81
C ALA A 56 5.27 -3.36 2.18
N ASP A 57 6.13 -4.07 2.92
CA ASP A 57 5.88 -5.46 3.34
C ASP A 57 4.60 -5.61 4.17
N LEU A 58 4.32 -4.63 5.04
CA LEU A 58 3.12 -4.57 5.87
C LEU A 58 1.83 -4.27 5.09
N LEU A 59 1.93 -3.64 3.92
CA LEU A 59 0.79 -3.19 3.12
C LEU A 59 0.60 -3.98 1.83
N LYS A 60 1.61 -4.73 1.37
CA LYS A 60 1.65 -5.41 0.06
C LYS A 60 0.55 -6.45 -0.16
N ASP A 61 -0.09 -6.96 0.89
CA ASP A 61 -1.19 -7.91 0.75
C ASP A 61 -2.53 -7.21 0.42
N GLY A 62 -2.60 -5.89 0.63
CA GLY A 62 -3.75 -5.06 0.31
C GLY A 62 -4.95 -5.19 1.25
N VAL A 63 -4.95 -6.12 2.20
CA VAL A 63 -6.08 -6.32 3.13
C VAL A 63 -6.23 -5.12 4.06
N HIS A 64 -5.13 -4.60 4.62
CA HIS A 64 -5.15 -3.43 5.51
C HIS A 64 -5.71 -2.20 4.78
N LEU A 65 -5.29 -1.99 3.53
CA LEU A 65 -5.75 -0.90 2.68
C LEU A 65 -7.25 -0.99 2.39
N CYS A 66 -7.73 -2.16 1.93
CA CYS A 66 -9.16 -2.37 1.66
C CYS A 66 -10.01 -2.22 2.93
N LYS A 67 -9.53 -2.69 4.08
CA LYS A 67 -10.23 -2.50 5.35
C LYS A 67 -10.29 -1.04 5.76
N LEU A 68 -9.20 -0.29 5.57
CA LEU A 68 -9.14 1.13 5.86
C LEU A 68 -10.22 1.89 5.08
N ILE A 69 -10.23 1.78 3.75
CA ILE A 69 -11.22 2.50 2.94
C ILE A 69 -12.64 2.06 3.27
N ASN A 70 -12.87 0.77 3.56
CA ASN A 70 -14.17 0.26 3.97
C ASN A 70 -14.66 0.80 5.32
N ARG A 71 -13.75 1.21 6.21
CA ARG A 71 -14.11 1.88 7.47
C ARG A 71 -14.46 3.35 7.25
N LEU A 72 -13.83 3.99 6.27
CA LEU A 72 -14.09 5.39 5.91
C LEU A 72 -15.36 5.54 5.05
N LEU A 73 -15.69 4.53 4.24
CA LEU A 73 -16.92 4.45 3.47
C LEU A 73 -18.12 4.20 4.40
N ASN A 74 -18.75 5.27 4.83
CA ASN A 74 -19.93 5.30 5.70
C ASN A 74 -21.26 5.11 4.95
N ASN A 75 -21.24 4.97 3.62
CA ASN A 75 -22.43 4.99 2.75
C ASN A 75 -22.91 3.59 2.31
N GLY A 76 -22.36 2.52 2.89
CA GLY A 76 -22.72 1.14 2.54
C GLY A 76 -21.98 0.55 1.33
N SER A 77 -21.23 1.36 0.58
CA SER A 77 -20.28 0.86 -0.42
C SER A 77 -19.07 0.26 0.28
N ARG A 78 -18.62 -0.90 -0.20
CA ARG A 78 -17.42 -1.58 0.29
C ARG A 78 -16.58 -2.04 -0.87
N ALA A 79 -15.30 -1.70 -0.85
CA ALA A 79 -14.28 -2.29 -1.70
C ALA A 79 -14.23 -3.81 -1.45
N PRO A 80 -14.44 -4.64 -2.48
CA PRO A 80 -14.26 -6.09 -2.36
C PRO A 80 -12.77 -6.40 -2.17
N PHE A 81 -12.46 -7.39 -1.33
CA PHE A 81 -11.09 -7.83 -1.14
C PHE A 81 -11.03 -9.29 -0.68
N ASN A 82 -9.93 -9.96 -1.00
CA ASN A 82 -9.62 -11.28 -0.48
C ASN A 82 -8.91 -11.13 0.88
N PRO A 83 -9.45 -11.65 1.99
CA PRO A 83 -8.88 -11.48 3.33
C PRO A 83 -7.61 -12.31 3.57
N LYS A 84 -7.29 -13.29 2.72
CA LYS A 84 -6.09 -14.14 2.83
C LYS A 84 -5.44 -14.33 1.45
N PRO A 85 -4.90 -13.26 0.84
CA PRO A 85 -4.36 -13.32 -0.51
C PRO A 85 -3.03 -14.08 -0.51
N LYS A 86 -3.01 -15.26 -1.15
CA LYS A 86 -1.81 -16.11 -1.23
C LYS A 86 -0.99 -15.85 -2.50
N MET A 87 -1.69 -15.59 -3.60
CA MET A 87 -1.07 -15.44 -4.92
C MET A 87 -0.82 -13.97 -5.23
N PRO A 88 0.26 -13.62 -5.96
CA PRO A 88 0.57 -12.23 -6.31
C PRO A 88 -0.60 -11.48 -6.97
N PHE A 89 -1.36 -12.14 -7.84
CA PHE A 89 -2.52 -11.52 -8.50
C PHE A 89 -3.64 -11.13 -7.51
N GLN A 90 -3.82 -11.87 -6.41
CA GLN A 90 -4.84 -11.57 -5.39
C GLN A 90 -4.44 -10.33 -4.58
N LYS A 91 -3.14 -10.17 -4.33
CA LYS A 91 -2.59 -8.99 -3.68
C LYS A 91 -2.74 -7.75 -4.57
N MET A 92 -2.36 -7.88 -5.84
CA MET A 92 -2.58 -6.84 -6.85
C MET A 92 -4.06 -6.44 -6.96
N GLU A 93 -4.98 -7.42 -6.98
CA GLU A 93 -6.42 -7.17 -7.04
C GLU A 93 -6.92 -6.39 -5.83
N ASN A 94 -6.50 -6.78 -4.61
CA ASN A 94 -6.84 -6.02 -3.40
C ASN A 94 -6.37 -4.56 -3.50
N ILE A 95 -5.11 -4.34 -3.86
CA ILE A 95 -4.55 -2.99 -3.97
C ILE A 95 -5.30 -2.18 -5.04
N SER A 96 -5.60 -2.77 -6.20
CA SER A 96 -6.40 -2.12 -7.25
C SER A 96 -7.79 -1.72 -6.75
N ASN A 97 -8.49 -2.59 -6.02
CA ASN A 97 -9.81 -2.31 -5.48
C ASN A 97 -9.78 -1.18 -4.44
N PHE A 98 -8.73 -1.12 -3.61
CA PHE A 98 -8.49 0.00 -2.71
C PHE A 98 -8.33 1.31 -3.48
N LEU A 99 -7.48 1.33 -4.52
CA LEU A 99 -7.23 2.52 -5.33
C LEU A 99 -8.49 3.03 -6.02
N GLU A 100 -9.31 2.11 -6.57
CA GLU A 100 -10.59 2.47 -7.18
C GLU A 100 -11.56 3.07 -6.14
N ALA A 101 -11.62 2.47 -4.95
CA ALA A 101 -12.43 3.00 -3.85
C ALA A 101 -11.94 4.36 -3.35
N CYS A 102 -10.63 4.61 -3.31
CA CYS A 102 -10.06 5.93 -2.99
C CYS A 102 -10.46 6.99 -4.03
N LYS A 103 -10.41 6.66 -5.32
CA LYS A 103 -10.86 7.58 -6.38
C LYS A 103 -12.34 7.88 -6.24
N ALA A 104 -13.17 6.86 -6.00
CA ALA A 104 -14.61 7.03 -5.76
C ALA A 104 -14.91 7.84 -4.48
N TYR A 105 -14.04 7.75 -3.47
CA TYR A 105 -14.12 8.55 -2.24
C TYR A 105 -13.77 10.03 -2.46
N GLY A 106 -13.08 10.37 -3.57
CA GLY A 106 -12.69 11.74 -3.91
C GLY A 106 -11.19 12.02 -3.82
N VAL A 107 -10.35 11.00 -3.63
CA VAL A 107 -8.89 11.16 -3.71
C VAL A 107 -8.49 11.40 -5.17
N ALA A 108 -7.72 12.46 -5.41
CA ALA A 108 -7.24 12.78 -6.75
C ALA A 108 -6.30 11.68 -7.27
N GLU A 109 -6.46 11.28 -8.53
CA GLU A 109 -5.65 10.19 -9.12
C GLU A 109 -4.15 10.46 -9.08
N ILE A 110 -3.73 11.72 -9.22
CA ILE A 110 -2.32 12.13 -9.12
C ILE A 110 -1.70 11.92 -7.73
N SER A 111 -2.54 11.74 -6.70
CA SER A 111 -2.13 11.46 -5.33
C SER A 111 -2.24 9.98 -4.98
N CYS A 112 -2.79 9.16 -5.89
CA CYS A 112 -2.83 7.71 -5.75
C CYS A 112 -1.49 7.11 -6.20
N PHE A 113 -1.05 6.08 -5.50
CA PHE A 113 0.04 5.22 -5.94
C PHE A 113 -0.48 4.15 -6.92
N GLN A 114 0.44 3.40 -7.53
CA GLN A 114 0.15 2.26 -8.39
C GLN A 114 0.47 0.95 -7.66
N THR A 115 -0.15 -0.15 -8.10
CA THR A 115 0.08 -1.48 -7.49
C THR A 115 1.55 -1.88 -7.46
N VAL A 116 2.33 -1.46 -8.46
CA VAL A 116 3.77 -1.74 -8.56
C VAL A 116 4.61 -1.01 -7.51
N ASP A 117 4.11 0.08 -6.90
CA ASP A 117 4.85 0.81 -5.88
C ASP A 117 4.92 0.05 -4.54
N LEU A 118 4.05 -0.96 -4.36
CA LEU A 118 3.93 -1.78 -3.15
C LEU A 118 4.43 -3.23 -3.33
N LEU A 119 4.87 -3.62 -4.53
CA LEU A 119 5.16 -5.01 -4.91
C LEU A 119 6.64 -5.28 -5.17
#